data_AF-F2TCW3-F1
#
_entry.id   AF-F2TCW3-F1
#
_cell.length_a   1.000
_cell.length_b   1.000
_cell.length_c   1.000
_cell.angle_alpha   90.00
_cell.angle_beta   90.00
_cell.angle_gamma   90.00
#
_symmetry.space_group_name_H-M   'P 1'
#
loop_
_entity.id
_entity.type
_entity.pdbx_description
1 polymer ?
#
loop_
_entity_poly.entity_id
_entity_poly.type
_entity_poly.pdbx_seq_one_letter_code
_entity_poly.pdbx_strand_id
1 'polypeptide(L)'
;MTTLDSEFPYSLTISLPLPTHRLASAALRTLQVDAELSPLVRRTFRLTRPQPPQLQSRAEAQVQSDSQILPSSPPTTNSAATTALTEPQPISTQTPATREDEKGLREARGDEEERTVLQTEYRATTNRMLRVAVNGFMESLGVVLGVMEELDMDVLKGELGAA
;
A
#
# COMPACT_ATOMS: atom_id res chain seq x y z
N MET A 1 -15.20 -12.37 -16.71
CA MET A 1 -14.13 -11.46 -17.19
C MET A 1 -14.73 -10.08 -17.30
N THR A 2 -14.29 -9.17 -16.44
CA THR A 2 -14.80 -7.81 -16.28
C THR A 2 -14.58 -7.01 -17.56
N THR A 3 -15.63 -6.39 -18.09
CA THR A 3 -15.63 -5.64 -19.37
C THR A 3 -14.54 -4.55 -19.45
N LEU A 4 -14.11 -4.02 -18.30
CA LEU A 4 -13.06 -3.01 -18.18
C LEU A 4 -11.65 -3.50 -18.54
N ASP A 5 -11.35 -4.80 -18.35
CA ASP A 5 -10.06 -5.37 -18.78
C ASP A 5 -9.97 -5.49 -20.30
N SER A 6 -11.11 -5.56 -20.98
CA SER A 6 -11.16 -5.57 -22.45
C SER A 6 -11.07 -4.17 -23.06
N GLU A 7 -11.54 -3.14 -22.35
CA GLU A 7 -11.55 -1.76 -22.85
C GLU A 7 -10.14 -1.14 -22.85
N PHE A 8 -9.33 -1.48 -21.86
CA PHE A 8 -7.94 -1.00 -21.73
C PHE A 8 -6.96 -2.19 -21.67
N PRO A 9 -6.72 -2.87 -22.80
CA PRO A 9 -5.99 -4.14 -22.83
C PRO A 9 -4.47 -3.99 -22.60
N TYR A 10 -3.93 -2.77 -22.70
CA TYR A 10 -2.51 -2.52 -22.49
C TYR A 10 -2.27 -1.91 -21.11
N SER A 11 -1.35 -2.49 -20.34
CA SER A 11 -1.02 -2.02 -19.00
C SER A 11 0.49 -1.83 -18.79
N LEU A 12 0.86 -0.86 -17.96
CA LEU A 12 2.23 -0.65 -17.50
C LEU A 12 2.21 -0.28 -16.02
N THR A 13 3.07 -0.89 -15.22
CA THR A 13 3.27 -0.48 -13.82
C THR A 13 4.67 0.09 -13.65
N ILE A 14 4.75 1.29 -13.09
CA ILE A 14 6.00 1.97 -12.76
C ILE A 14 6.14 1.96 -11.25
N SER A 15 7.28 1.49 -10.74
CA SER A 15 7.61 1.46 -9.32
C SER A 15 8.84 2.33 -9.08
N LEU A 16 8.66 3.43 -8.36
CA LEU A 16 9.72 4.39 -8.06
C LEU A 16 9.98 4.42 -6.55
N PRO A 17 11.10 3.85 -6.07
CA PRO A 17 11.51 4.00 -4.68
C PRO A 17 11.98 5.43 -4.44
N LEU A 18 11.45 6.07 -3.39
CA LEU A 18 11.82 7.42 -2.97
C LEU A 18 12.52 7.36 -1.59
N PRO A 19 13.50 8.25 -1.32
CA PRO A 19 14.26 8.24 -0.07
C PRO A 19 13.43 8.26 1.22
N THR A 20 12.31 8.98 1.23
CA THR A 20 11.47 9.16 2.44
C THR A 20 9.99 9.00 2.11
N HIS A 21 9.19 8.59 3.10
CA HIS A 21 7.74 8.56 2.96
C HIS A 21 7.17 9.95 2.72
N ARG A 22 7.72 10.99 3.37
CA ARG A 22 7.28 12.37 3.17
C ARG A 22 7.40 12.78 1.70
N LEU A 23 8.53 12.47 1.07
CA LEU A 23 8.74 12.71 -0.36
C LEU A 23 7.76 11.91 -1.22
N ALA A 24 7.58 10.62 -0.93
CA ALA A 24 6.65 9.76 -1.66
C ALA A 24 5.19 10.21 -1.55
N SER A 25 4.76 10.57 -0.34
CA SER A 25 3.43 11.06 -0.01
C SER A 25 3.17 12.42 -0.64
N ALA A 26 4.15 13.32 -0.62
CA ALA A 26 4.03 14.61 -1.29
C ALA A 26 3.97 14.44 -2.82
N ALA A 27 4.83 13.61 -3.41
CA ALA A 27 4.84 13.36 -4.84
C ALA A 27 3.51 12.75 -5.30
N LEU A 28 2.99 11.74 -4.58
CA LEU A 28 1.69 11.14 -4.84
C LEU A 28 0.57 12.18 -4.85
N ARG A 29 0.49 13.02 -3.81
CA ARG A 29 -0.55 14.06 -3.72
C ARG A 29 -0.45 15.08 -4.84
N THR A 30 0.75 15.51 -5.21
CA THR A 30 0.94 16.49 -6.29
C THR A 30 0.55 15.90 -7.66
N LEU A 31 0.95 14.65 -7.92
CA LEU A 31 0.66 13.97 -9.19
C LEU A 31 -0.82 13.59 -9.33
N GLN A 32 -1.55 13.40 -8.23
CA GLN A 32 -2.98 13.10 -8.22
C GLN A 32 -3.87 14.28 -8.68
N VAL A 33 -3.41 15.52 -8.52
CA VAL A 33 -4.17 16.71 -8.95
C VAL A 33 -4.20 16.82 -10.48
N ASP A 34 -3.17 16.28 -11.14
CA ASP A 34 -3.12 16.22 -12.59
C ASP A 34 -4.03 15.10 -13.12
N ALA A 35 -4.90 15.44 -14.05
CA ALA A 35 -5.81 14.51 -14.70
C ALA A 35 -5.20 14.01 -16.01
N GLU A 36 -5.51 12.78 -16.38
CA GLU A 36 -5.13 12.28 -17.70
C GLU A 36 -5.78 13.11 -18.81
N LEU A 37 -4.97 13.55 -19.78
CA LEU A 37 -5.42 14.36 -20.92
C LEU A 37 -6.40 13.60 -21.83
N SER A 38 -6.37 12.27 -21.79
CA SER A 38 -7.15 11.40 -22.67
C SER A 38 -7.98 10.41 -21.86
N PRO A 39 -9.29 10.27 -22.15
CA PRO A 39 -10.14 9.25 -21.53
C PRO A 39 -9.75 7.82 -21.97
N LEU A 40 -8.89 7.69 -22.98
CA LEU A 40 -8.36 6.43 -23.48
C LEU A 40 -7.20 5.89 -22.63
N VAL A 41 -6.83 6.61 -21.55
CA VAL A 41 -5.85 6.20 -20.56
C VAL A 41 -6.45 6.32 -19.17
N ARG A 42 -6.15 5.34 -18.34
CA ARG A 42 -6.45 5.35 -16.92
C ARG A 42 -5.15 5.17 -16.16
N ARG A 43 -4.91 6.02 -15.16
CA ARG A 43 -3.82 5.85 -14.21
C ARG A 43 -4.33 5.73 -12.79
N THR A 44 -3.60 4.99 -11.96
CA THR A 44 -3.85 4.90 -10.52
C THR A 44 -2.52 5.00 -9.78
N PHE A 45 -2.50 5.77 -8.70
CA PHE A 45 -1.33 5.94 -7.84
C PHE A 45 -1.54 5.25 -6.51
N ARG A 46 -0.48 4.64 -5.97
CA ARG A 46 -0.47 4.08 -4.62
C ARG A 46 0.93 4.14 -4.03
N LEU A 47 1.01 4.19 -2.70
CA LEU A 47 2.27 4.01 -1.98
C LEU A 47 2.35 2.57 -1.47
N THR A 48 3.51 1.96 -1.67
CA THR A 48 3.79 0.59 -1.22
C THR A 48 5.08 0.56 -0.42
N ARG A 49 5.23 -0.47 0.41
CA ARG A 49 6.50 -0.75 1.08
C ARG A 49 7.52 -1.24 0.04
N PRO A 50 8.82 -0.94 0.20
CA PRO A 50 9.87 -1.57 -0.59
C PRO A 50 9.79 -3.09 -0.46
N GLN A 51 9.40 -3.77 -1.54
CA GLN A 51 9.47 -5.23 -1.56
C GLN A 51 10.95 -5.62 -1.76
N PRO A 52 11.56 -6.38 -0.84
CA PRO A 52 12.89 -6.93 -1.09
C PRO A 52 12.83 -7.75 -2.38
N PRO A 53 13.83 -7.67 -3.27
CA PRO A 53 13.82 -8.38 -4.54
C PRO A 53 13.61 -9.87 -4.28
N GLN A 54 12.37 -10.33 -4.50
CA GLN A 54 12.05 -11.74 -4.50
C GLN A 54 12.80 -12.28 -5.71
N LEU A 55 13.85 -13.07 -5.46
CA LEU A 55 14.53 -13.85 -6.48
C LEU A 55 13.44 -14.50 -7.34
N GLN A 56 13.34 -14.07 -8.60
CA GLN A 56 12.38 -14.63 -9.55
C GLN A 56 12.67 -16.13 -9.64
N SER A 57 11.87 -16.94 -8.96
CA SER A 57 11.81 -18.36 -9.19
C SER A 57 11.29 -18.53 -10.61
N ARG A 58 12.25 -18.72 -11.53
CA ARG A 58 12.02 -19.20 -12.87
C ARG A 58 11.52 -20.64 -12.74
N ALA A 59 10.22 -20.81 -12.49
CA ALA A 59 9.51 -22.08 -12.59
C ALA A 59 8.55 -21.96 -13.79
N GLU A 60 8.94 -22.41 -14.98
CA GLU A 60 8.97 -23.81 -15.44
C GLU A 60 7.73 -24.09 -16.32
N ALA A 61 7.95 -24.01 -17.63
CA ALA A 61 7.15 -24.77 -18.57
C ALA A 61 7.45 -26.26 -18.34
N GLN A 62 6.60 -26.97 -17.60
CA GLN A 62 6.67 -28.42 -17.51
C GLN A 62 5.27 -29.05 -17.50
N VAL A 63 4.86 -29.43 -18.70
CA VAL A 63 4.19 -30.70 -19.08
C VAL A 63 3.37 -31.38 -17.98
N GLN A 64 2.08 -31.09 -18.06
CA GLN A 64 0.91 -31.95 -17.81
C GLN A 64 1.20 -33.47 -17.71
N SER A 65 0.79 -34.08 -16.59
CA SER A 65 0.02 -35.35 -16.46
C SER A 65 0.51 -36.23 -15.29
N ASP A 66 -0.24 -36.22 -14.19
CA ASP A 66 -1.04 -37.35 -13.68
C ASP A 66 -1.00 -37.52 -12.14
N SER A 67 -2.08 -38.09 -11.63
CA SER A 67 -2.83 -37.73 -10.43
C SER A 67 -2.44 -38.51 -9.15
N GLN A 68 -3.20 -38.24 -8.06
CA GLN A 68 -3.42 -39.04 -6.83
C GLN A 68 -2.52 -38.61 -5.64
N ILE A 69 -3.00 -38.16 -4.46
CA ILE A 69 -3.91 -38.82 -3.49
C ILE A 69 -4.42 -37.78 -2.45
N LEU A 70 -5.69 -37.93 -2.00
CA LEU A 70 -6.33 -37.38 -0.77
C LEU A 70 -6.30 -38.45 0.34
N PRO A 71 -6.27 -38.12 1.66
CA PRO A 71 -7.54 -38.02 2.43
C PRO A 71 -7.51 -36.95 3.58
N SER A 72 -8.57 -36.19 3.85
CA SER A 72 -9.76 -36.45 4.71
C SER A 72 -9.52 -36.47 6.25
N SER A 73 -10.02 -35.43 6.96
CA SER A 73 -10.92 -35.46 8.15
C SER A 73 -10.59 -34.43 9.28
N PRO A 74 -11.57 -33.64 9.76
CA PRO A 74 -11.70 -33.11 11.14
C PRO A 74 -12.79 -33.94 11.91
N PRO A 75 -13.45 -33.52 13.03
CA PRO A 75 -13.20 -32.60 14.15
C PRO A 75 -13.39 -33.27 15.57
N THR A 76 -13.03 -32.63 16.68
CA THR A 76 -13.44 -33.02 18.07
C THR A 76 -13.58 -31.75 18.91
N THR A 77 -14.76 -31.17 19.08
CA THR A 77 -15.74 -31.35 20.19
C THR A 77 -15.12 -31.43 21.58
N ASN A 78 -15.52 -30.55 22.50
CA ASN A 78 -16.13 -30.95 23.77
C ASN A 78 -16.70 -29.74 24.51
N SER A 79 -17.96 -29.91 24.91
CA SER A 79 -18.80 -29.00 25.68
C SER A 79 -18.67 -29.22 27.20
N ALA A 80 -19.25 -28.26 27.93
CA ALA A 80 -20.02 -28.43 29.19
C ALA A 80 -19.18 -28.48 30.51
N ALA A 81 -19.58 -27.93 31.67
CA ALA A 81 -20.80 -27.24 32.13
C ALA A 81 -20.58 -26.58 33.53
N THR A 82 -21.61 -25.87 34.03
CA THR A 82 -22.11 -25.85 35.44
C THR A 82 -21.51 -24.79 36.40
N THR A 83 -22.23 -23.68 36.70
CA THR A 83 -23.13 -23.43 37.89
C THR A 83 -22.34 -22.90 39.11
N ALA A 84 -22.68 -21.88 39.91
CA ALA A 84 -23.89 -21.11 40.22
C ALA A 84 -23.52 -19.79 40.95
N LEU A 85 -24.43 -18.80 40.85
CA LEU A 85 -24.93 -17.87 41.89
C LEU A 85 -23.93 -17.17 42.84
N THR A 86 -23.92 -15.83 42.82
CA THR A 86 -24.27 -14.95 43.97
C THR A 86 -23.97 -13.48 43.62
N GLU A 87 -25.04 -12.68 43.52
CA GLU A 87 -25.08 -11.23 43.71
C GLU A 87 -25.51 -11.03 45.19
N PRO A 88 -24.92 -10.13 46.01
CA PRO A 88 -25.10 -8.68 45.85
C PRO A 88 -23.91 -7.76 46.19
N GLN A 89 -23.95 -6.57 45.56
CA GLN A 89 -23.23 -5.33 45.88
C GLN A 89 -23.44 -4.86 47.35
N PRO A 90 -22.78 -3.81 47.91
CA PRO A 90 -22.02 -2.68 47.30
C PRO A 90 -20.75 -2.20 48.07
N ILE A 91 -20.11 -1.11 47.56
CA ILE A 91 -19.33 -0.03 48.25
C ILE A 91 -17.92 0.28 47.69
N SER A 92 -17.83 1.53 47.19
CA SER A 92 -16.74 2.53 47.19
C SER A 92 -15.36 2.28 46.57
N THR A 93 -15.13 3.03 45.48
CA THR A 93 -14.06 4.05 45.33
C THR A 93 -12.61 3.59 45.07
N GLN A 94 -12.23 3.47 43.79
CA GLN A 94 -11.09 4.17 43.11
C GLN A 94 -10.72 3.55 41.74
N THR A 95 -10.71 4.37 40.67
CA THR A 95 -9.66 4.63 39.61
C THR A 95 -8.72 3.47 39.16
N PRO A 96 -8.16 3.35 37.90
CA PRO A 96 -8.18 4.15 36.64
C PRO A 96 -8.34 3.35 35.30
N ALA A 97 -8.20 4.06 34.16
CA ALA A 97 -7.58 3.62 32.88
C ALA A 97 -8.45 3.03 31.75
N THR A 98 -8.93 3.90 30.86
CA THR A 98 -9.15 3.59 29.44
C THR A 98 -7.80 3.77 28.71
N ARG A 99 -7.14 2.68 28.32
CA ARG A 99 -5.82 2.65 27.65
C ARG A 99 -5.77 1.65 26.48
N GLU A 100 -6.83 1.55 25.67
CA GLU A 100 -6.87 0.59 24.56
C GLU A 100 -7.01 1.25 23.17
N ASP A 101 -7.44 2.52 23.07
CA ASP A 101 -7.62 3.20 21.78
C ASP A 101 -6.33 3.84 21.19
N GLU A 102 -5.28 4.03 21.98
CA GLU A 102 -4.06 4.72 21.51
C GLU A 102 -3.10 3.81 20.72
N LYS A 103 -3.24 2.49 20.83
CA LYS A 103 -2.29 1.54 20.25
C LYS A 103 -2.53 1.29 18.76
N GLY A 104 -3.79 1.16 18.35
CA GLY A 104 -4.18 0.96 16.94
C GLY A 104 -3.86 2.17 16.04
N LEU A 105 -3.97 3.39 16.57
CA LEU A 105 -3.64 4.61 15.82
C LEU A 105 -2.13 4.78 15.57
N ARG A 106 -1.30 4.31 16.52
CA ARG A 106 0.17 4.36 16.42
C ARG A 106 0.72 3.32 15.46
N GLU A 107 0.15 2.11 15.46
CA GLU A 107 0.54 1.03 14.55
C GLU A 107 0.17 1.37 13.08
N ALA A 108 -0.99 1.96 12.83
CA ALA A 108 -1.38 2.42 11.49
C ALA A 108 -0.50 3.54 10.92
N ARG A 109 0.00 4.47 11.75
CA ARG A 109 0.93 5.51 11.31
C ARG A 109 2.31 4.97 10.94
N GLY A 110 2.85 4.04 11.71
CA GLY A 110 4.14 3.41 11.40
C GLY A 110 4.10 2.68 10.06
N ASP A 111 3.00 1.99 9.78
CA ASP A 111 2.76 1.29 8.52
C ASP A 111 2.69 2.20 7.29
N GLU A 112 2.32 3.47 7.46
CA GLU A 112 2.31 4.46 6.39
C GLU A 112 3.71 5.03 6.15
N GLU A 113 4.46 5.33 7.22
CA GLU A 113 5.83 5.83 7.16
C GLU A 113 6.82 4.86 6.47
N GLU A 114 6.50 3.57 6.42
CA GLU A 114 7.27 2.56 5.68
C GLU A 114 6.98 2.53 4.17
N ARG A 115 5.92 3.21 3.71
CA ARG A 115 5.52 3.21 2.29
C ARG A 115 6.29 4.27 1.52
N THR A 116 7.46 3.90 1.03
CA THR A 116 8.36 4.78 0.30
C THR A 116 8.39 4.55 -1.21
N VAL A 117 7.67 3.53 -1.72
CA VAL A 117 7.61 3.23 -3.15
C VAL A 117 6.35 3.84 -3.76
N LEU A 118 6.53 4.83 -4.63
CA LEU A 118 5.46 5.38 -5.46
C LEU A 118 5.20 4.41 -6.62
N GLN A 119 4.01 3.83 -6.65
CA GLN A 119 3.59 2.92 -7.69
C GLN A 119 2.48 3.53 -8.53
N THR A 120 2.71 3.58 -9.83
CA THR A 120 1.76 4.11 -10.82
C THR A 120 1.36 3.00 -11.78
N GLU A 121 0.08 2.67 -11.83
CA GLU A 121 -0.47 1.69 -12.76
C GLU A 121 -1.21 2.41 -13.88
N TYR A 122 -0.78 2.18 -15.11
CA TYR A 122 -1.40 2.66 -16.33
C TYR A 122 -2.17 1.55 -17.03
N ARG A 123 -3.30 1.93 -17.63
CA ARG A 123 -4.06 1.13 -18.58
C ARG A 123 -4.48 2.00 -19.76
N ALA A 124 -4.35 1.51 -20.98
CA ALA A 124 -4.73 2.26 -22.17
C ALA A 124 -5.31 1.37 -23.28
N THR A 125 -6.00 2.00 -24.23
CA THR A 125 -6.54 1.35 -25.42
C THR A 125 -5.47 0.95 -26.43
N THR A 126 -4.30 1.62 -26.43
CA THR A 126 -3.17 1.33 -27.33
C THR A 126 -1.82 1.55 -26.66
N ASN A 127 -0.78 0.85 -27.13
CA ASN A 127 0.61 1.13 -26.76
C ASN A 127 1.03 2.57 -27.06
N ARG A 128 0.52 3.17 -28.15
CA ARG A 128 0.82 4.56 -28.49
C ARG A 128 0.33 5.50 -27.40
N MET A 129 -0.87 5.26 -26.88
CA MET A 129 -1.45 6.08 -25.82
C MET A 129 -0.71 5.90 -24.48
N LEU A 130 -0.29 4.67 -24.14
CA LEU A 130 0.60 4.43 -23.00
C LEU A 130 1.87 5.28 -23.09
N ARG A 131 2.52 5.30 -24.25
CA ARG A 131 3.75 6.09 -24.44
C ARG A 131 3.51 7.58 -24.23
N VAL A 132 2.43 8.12 -24.80
CA VAL A 132 2.09 9.55 -24.66
C VAL A 132 1.84 9.91 -23.19
N ALA A 133 1.04 9.12 -22.48
CA ALA A 133 0.73 9.36 -21.07
C ALA A 133 1.96 9.23 -20.17
N VAL A 134 2.78 8.20 -20.40
CA VAL A 134 4.00 7.97 -19.60
C VAL A 134 5.03 9.07 -19.83
N ASN A 135 5.18 9.59 -21.04
CA ASN A 135 6.10 10.71 -21.29
C ASN A 135 5.68 11.95 -20.49
N GLY A 136 4.41 12.36 -20.59
CA GLY A 136 3.90 13.49 -19.82
C GLY A 136 4.03 13.27 -18.32
N PHE A 137 3.74 12.06 -17.84
CA PHE A 137 3.94 11.70 -16.44
C PHE A 137 5.40 11.84 -15.98
N MET A 138 6.37 11.38 -16.77
CA MET A 138 7.79 11.49 -16.40
C MET A 138 8.27 12.95 -16.40
N GLU A 139 7.72 13.79 -17.29
CA GLU A 139 7.95 15.23 -17.27
C GLU A 139 7.41 15.86 -15.97
N SER A 140 6.13 15.60 -15.63
CA SER A 140 5.52 16.09 -14.38
C SER A 140 6.26 15.59 -13.15
N LEU A 141 6.64 14.31 -13.12
CA LEU A 141 7.40 13.70 -12.04
C LEU A 141 8.77 14.37 -11.88
N GLY A 142 9.47 14.64 -12.98
CA GLY A 142 10.76 15.34 -12.96
C GLY A 142 10.64 16.74 -12.36
N VAL A 143 9.59 17.50 -12.72
CA VAL A 143 9.31 18.81 -12.13
C VAL A 143 9.05 18.69 -10.63
N VAL A 144 8.19 17.75 -10.22
CA VAL A 144 7.86 17.54 -8.80
C VAL A 144 9.10 17.19 -7.99
N LEU A 145 9.91 16.25 -8.47
CA LEU A 145 11.12 15.83 -7.77
C LEU A 145 12.20 16.91 -7.77
N GLY A 146 12.37 17.68 -8.85
CA GLY A 146 13.32 18.80 -8.89
C GLY A 146 12.91 19.94 -7.94
N VAL A 147 11.62 20.29 -7.90
CA VAL A 147 11.10 21.27 -6.92
C VAL A 147 11.31 20.76 -5.50
N MET A 148 11.08 19.47 -5.25
CA MET A 148 11.33 18.88 -3.94
C MET A 148 12.83 18.89 -3.61
N GLU A 149 13.72 18.56 -4.54
CA GLU A 149 15.17 18.63 -4.30
C GLU A 149 15.64 20.04 -3.91
N GLU A 150 15.13 21.08 -4.57
CA GLU A 150 15.50 22.47 -4.28
C GLU A 150 14.86 23.01 -2.99
N LEU A 151 13.60 22.64 -2.72
CA LEU A 151 12.82 23.17 -1.60
C LEU A 151 12.89 22.34 -0.33
N ASP A 152 13.34 21.09 -0.37
CA ASP A 152 13.36 20.21 0.80
C ASP A 152 14.58 20.50 1.69
N MET A 153 14.71 21.78 2.08
CA MET A 153 15.70 22.31 3.03
C MET A 153 15.39 21.97 4.50
N ASP A 154 14.26 21.33 4.79
CA ASP A 154 13.72 21.12 6.15
C ASP A 154 13.76 19.66 6.65
N VAL A 155 14.97 19.07 6.67
CA VAL A 155 15.33 18.05 7.68
C VAL A 155 16.70 18.35 8.36
N LEU A 156 17.57 19.21 7.82
CA LEU A 156 18.95 19.40 8.37
C LEU A 156 19.33 20.82 8.85
N LYS A 157 18.38 21.75 9.00
CA LYS A 157 18.63 22.99 9.77
C LYS A 157 17.87 23.10 11.09
N GLY A 158 16.96 22.16 11.38
CA GLY A 158 16.16 22.17 12.62
C GLY A 158 16.77 21.45 13.82
N GLU A 159 17.68 20.50 13.63
CA GLU A 159 18.22 19.65 14.73
C GLU A 159 19.69 19.93 15.10
N LEU A 160 20.31 21.01 14.59
CA LEU A 160 21.63 21.48 15.08
C LEU A 160 21.55 22.78 15.91
N GLY A 161 20.35 23.14 16.38
CA GLY A 161 20.09 24.34 17.18
C GLY A 161 19.50 24.09 18.56
N ALA A 162 19.56 22.87 19.09
CA ALA A 162 19.23 22.59 20.49
C ALA A 162 20.52 22.48 21.31
N ALA A 163 20.84 23.60 21.98
CA ALA A 163 21.70 23.79 23.16
C ALA A 163 22.81 22.76 23.48
#